data_AF-M0LIS9-F1
#
_entry.id   AF-M0LIS9-F1
#
_cell.length_a   1.000
_cell.length_b   1.000
_cell.length_c   1.000
_cell.angle_alpha   90.00
_cell.angle_beta   90.00
_cell.angle_gamma   90.00
#
_symmetry.space_group_name_H-M   'P 1'
#
loop_
_entity.id
_entity.type
_entity.pdbx_description
1 polymer ?
#
loop_
_entity_poly.entity_id
_entity_poly.type
_entity_poly.pdbx_seq_one_letter_code
_entity_poly.pdbx_strand_id
1 'polypeptide(L)'
;MKKEVRKVLEANKGLFLTADIVAAVTNYSEGHVRTYLHELADGDTNVERERRYKEIYGVVLFGNFVVLTDDRDQLLEVVKTYRISEFDKVKSMSKSEIRSFIIDELASQEVTTKTDKLYFGIPA
;
A
#
# COMPACT_ATOMS: atom_id res chain seq x y z
N MET A 1 -21.33 -8.00 15.17
CA MET A 1 -20.63 -7.92 13.87
C MET A 1 -21.17 -6.85 12.90
N LYS A 2 -22.24 -7.04 12.10
CA LYS A 2 -22.70 -6.00 11.12
C LYS A 2 -22.86 -4.60 11.73
N LYS A 3 -23.46 -4.55 12.93
CA LYS A 3 -23.63 -3.29 13.69
C LYS A 3 -22.29 -2.66 14.09
N GLU A 4 -21.26 -3.44 14.37
CA GLU A 4 -19.93 -2.93 14.75
C GLU A 4 -19.14 -2.46 13.53
N VAL A 5 -19.20 -3.21 12.42
CA VAL A 5 -18.64 -2.77 11.12
C VAL A 5 -19.24 -1.42 10.73
N ARG A 6 -20.57 -1.28 10.80
CA ARG A 6 -21.25 -0.01 10.56
C ARG A 6 -20.84 1.09 11.53
N LYS A 7 -20.73 0.79 12.83
CA LYS A 7 -20.25 1.76 13.83
C LYS A 7 -18.84 2.28 13.53
N VAL A 8 -17.95 1.44 13.00
CA VAL A 8 -16.61 1.88 12.56
C VAL A 8 -16.72 2.90 11.43
N LEU A 9 -17.58 2.66 10.43
CA LEU A 9 -17.79 3.62 9.34
C LEU A 9 -18.45 4.92 9.84
N GLU A 10 -19.43 4.84 10.73
CA GLU A 10 -20.09 6.00 11.32
C GLU A 10 -19.12 6.84 12.16
N ALA A 11 -18.25 6.20 12.94
CA ALA A 11 -17.20 6.88 13.71
C ALA A 11 -16.13 7.54 12.84
N ASN A 12 -16.00 7.11 11.57
CA ASN A 12 -15.04 7.62 10.60
C ASN A 12 -15.77 8.28 9.41
N LYS A 13 -16.92 8.91 9.65
CA LYS A 13 -17.68 9.61 8.61
C LYS A 13 -16.80 10.63 7.88
N GLY A 14 -16.91 10.68 6.55
CA GLY A 14 -16.04 11.46 5.67
C GLY A 14 -14.73 10.76 5.28
N LEU A 15 -14.40 9.63 5.91
CA LEU A 15 -13.28 8.76 5.52
C LEU A 15 -13.80 7.49 4.86
N PHE A 16 -13.00 6.98 3.93
CA PHE A 16 -13.23 5.73 3.23
C PHE A 16 -12.13 4.76 3.64
N LEU A 17 -12.52 3.58 4.13
CA LEU A 17 -11.64 2.59 4.72
C LEU A 17 -11.70 1.28 3.92
N THR A 18 -10.59 0.57 3.85
CA THR A 18 -10.53 -0.76 3.25
C THR A 18 -10.96 -1.84 4.24
N ALA A 19 -11.33 -3.01 3.73
CA ALA A 19 -11.79 -4.13 4.57
C ALA A 19 -10.73 -4.58 5.59
N ASP A 20 -9.44 -4.55 5.24
CA ASP A 20 -8.32 -4.88 6.13
C ASP A 20 -8.21 -3.92 7.32
N ILE A 21 -8.43 -2.62 7.11
CA ILE A 21 -8.42 -1.63 8.19
C ILE A 21 -9.59 -1.87 9.14
N VAL A 22 -10.80 -2.04 8.60
CA VAL A 22 -11.99 -2.28 9.42
C VAL A 22 -11.84 -3.60 10.20
N ALA A 23 -11.32 -4.65 9.54
CA ALA A 23 -11.01 -5.93 10.16
C ALA A 23 -10.05 -5.81 11.34
N ALA A 24 -8.97 -5.03 11.19
CA ALA A 24 -8.02 -4.76 12.26
C ALA A 24 -8.68 -4.04 13.45
N VAL A 25 -9.55 -3.05 13.19
CA VAL A 25 -10.26 -2.30 14.24
C VAL A 25 -11.29 -3.17 14.97
N THR A 26 -12.01 -4.04 14.25
CA THR A 26 -13.05 -4.88 14.84
C THR A 26 -12.53 -6.23 15.36
N ASN A 27 -11.25 -6.54 15.14
CA ASN A 27 -10.64 -7.87 15.37
C ASN A 27 -11.42 -9.02 14.71
N TYR A 28 -11.93 -8.77 13.49
CA TYR A 28 -12.64 -9.75 12.69
C TYR A 28 -11.79 -10.15 11.50
N SER A 29 -12.06 -11.32 10.91
CA SER A 29 -11.39 -11.72 9.67
C SER A 29 -11.81 -10.78 8.53
N GLU A 30 -10.86 -10.41 7.68
CA GLU A 30 -11.09 -9.54 6.53
C GLU A 30 -12.21 -10.05 5.61
N GLY A 31 -12.29 -11.37 5.36
CA GLY A 31 -13.32 -11.95 4.50
C GLY A 31 -14.74 -11.67 5.00
N HIS A 32 -15.00 -11.89 6.29
CA HIS A 32 -16.31 -11.57 6.89
C HIS A 32 -16.61 -10.08 6.84
N VAL A 33 -15.64 -9.23 7.18
CA VAL A 33 -15.82 -7.76 7.14
C VAL A 33 -16.13 -7.29 5.73
N ARG A 34 -15.41 -7.80 4.72
CA ARG A 34 -15.65 -7.47 3.31
C ARG A 34 -17.07 -7.82 2.89
N THR A 35 -17.56 -9.02 3.19
CA THR A 35 -18.95 -9.41 2.89
C THR A 35 -19.95 -8.42 3.48
N TYR A 36 -19.77 -8.02 4.75
CA TYR A 36 -20.68 -7.08 5.38
C TYR A 36 -20.59 -5.65 4.86
N LEU A 37 -19.40 -5.20 4.48
CA LEU A 37 -19.25 -3.90 3.84
C LEU A 37 -19.98 -3.86 2.48
N HIS A 38 -19.94 -4.95 1.71
CA HIS A 38 -20.74 -5.08 0.50
C HIS A 38 -22.24 -5.05 0.79
N GLU A 39 -22.72 -5.86 1.73
CA GLU A 39 -24.15 -5.88 2.09
C GLU A 39 -24.66 -4.53 2.62
N LEU A 40 -23.82 -3.75 3.31
CA LEU A 40 -24.17 -2.39 3.72
C LEU A 40 -24.28 -1.46 2.50
N ALA A 41 -23.29 -1.50 1.61
CA ALA A 41 -23.27 -0.64 0.41
C ALA A 41 -24.34 -1.00 -0.64
N ASP A 42 -24.73 -2.27 -0.72
CA ASP A 42 -25.78 -2.75 -1.63
C ASP A 42 -27.19 -2.64 -1.01
N GLY A 43 -27.28 -2.37 0.29
CA GLY A 43 -28.55 -2.22 1.02
C GLY A 43 -29.04 -0.77 1.12
N ASP A 44 -30.16 -0.57 1.82
CA ASP A 44 -30.71 0.75 2.14
C ASP A 44 -29.91 1.43 3.28
N THR A 45 -28.65 1.75 2.99
CA THR A 45 -27.77 2.51 3.89
C THR A 45 -27.07 3.64 3.14
N ASN A 46 -26.41 4.52 3.88
CA ASN A 46 -25.59 5.61 3.33
C ASN A 46 -24.12 5.22 3.14
N VAL A 47 -23.81 3.92 3.16
CA VAL A 47 -22.46 3.42 2.92
C VAL A 47 -22.22 3.39 1.41
N GLU A 48 -21.18 4.08 0.97
CA GLU A 48 -20.72 4.07 -0.41
C GLU A 48 -19.46 3.22 -0.55
N ARG A 49 -19.23 2.72 -1.76
CA ARG A 49 -18.01 2.01 -2.15
C ARG A 49 -17.27 2.77 -3.23
N GLU A 50 -15.96 2.92 -3.06
CA GLU A 50 -15.11 3.62 -3.99
C GLU A 50 -13.88 2.76 -4.30
N ARG A 51 -13.66 2.46 -5.58
CA ARG A 51 -12.44 1.79 -6.02
C ARG A 51 -11.38 2.85 -6.27
N ARG A 52 -10.28 2.78 -5.52
CA ARG A 52 -9.17 3.73 -5.64
C ARG A 52 -7.94 3.02 -6.17
N TYR A 53 -7.27 3.71 -7.10
CA TYR A 53 -6.02 3.28 -7.69
C TYR A 53 -4.89 4.16 -7.22
N LYS A 54 -3.77 3.55 -6.83
CA LYS A 54 -2.53 4.25 -6.57
C LYS A 54 -1.45 3.63 -7.44
N GLU A 55 -0.87 4.44 -8.31
CA GLU A 55 0.32 4.06 -9.03
C GLU A 55 1.48 3.95 -8.03
N ILE A 56 2.12 2.79 -8.03
CA ILE A 56 3.33 2.52 -7.27
C ILE A 56 4.44 2.35 -8.28
N TYR A 57 5.38 3.29 -8.23
CA TYR A 57 6.62 3.21 -8.98
C TYR A 57 7.62 2.34 -8.24
N GLY A 58 8.31 1.48 -9.00
CA GLY A 58 9.38 0.64 -8.49
C GLY A 58 10.28 0.16 -9.63
N VAL A 59 11.16 -0.76 -9.29
CA VAL A 59 12.10 -1.38 -10.23
C VAL A 59 12.05 -2.89 -10.07
N VAL A 60 12.48 -3.62 -11.09
CA VAL A 60 12.74 -5.06 -10.96
C VAL A 60 14.22 -5.29 -10.70
N LEU A 61 14.51 -5.87 -9.53
CA LEU A 61 15.83 -6.29 -9.09
C LEU A 61 15.85 -7.82 -9.05
N PHE A 62 16.63 -8.45 -9.93
CA PHE A 62 16.77 -9.91 -9.99
C PHE A 62 15.42 -10.66 -10.03
N GLY A 63 14.46 -10.14 -10.79
CA GLY A 63 13.10 -10.72 -10.93
C GLY A 63 12.10 -10.32 -9.84
N ASN A 64 12.51 -9.56 -8.83
CA ASN A 64 11.63 -9.09 -7.76
C ASN A 64 11.22 -7.63 -7.98
N PHE A 65 9.93 -7.34 -7.82
CA PHE A 65 9.43 -5.96 -7.81
C PHE A 65 9.77 -5.30 -6.47
N VAL A 66 10.53 -4.20 -6.53
CA VAL A 66 10.98 -3.44 -5.37
C VAL A 66 10.47 -2.00 -5.50
N VAL A 67 9.71 -1.56 -4.49
CA VAL A 67 9.25 -0.17 -4.41
C VAL A 67 10.41 0.72 -3.98
N LEU A 68 10.69 1.76 -4.76
CA LEU A 68 11.69 2.75 -4.39
C LEU A 68 11.03 3.85 -3.58
N THR A 69 11.35 3.86 -2.28
CA THR A 69 10.87 4.89 -1.37
C THR A 69 11.77 6.12 -1.43
N ASP A 70 11.32 7.21 -0.81
CA ASP A 70 12.12 8.43 -0.68
C ASP A 70 12.89 8.49 0.66
N ASP A 71 13.06 7.33 1.29
CA ASP A 71 13.80 7.13 2.53
C ASP A 71 15.18 6.55 2.22
N ARG A 72 16.22 7.20 2.74
CA ARG A 72 17.61 6.84 2.42
C ARG A 72 18.01 5.47 2.97
N ASP A 73 17.58 5.15 4.19
CA ASP A 73 17.98 3.92 4.86
C ASP A 73 17.32 2.71 4.19
N GLN A 74 16.06 2.86 3.75
CA GLN A 74 15.40 1.85 2.94
C GLN A 74 16.09 1.62 1.60
N LEU A 75 16.53 2.68 0.91
CA LEU A 75 17.30 2.54 -0.34
C LEU A 75 18.64 1.82 -0.10
N LEU A 76 19.32 2.11 1.01
CA LEU A 76 20.54 1.40 1.38
C LEU A 76 20.30 -0.08 1.68
N GLU A 77 19.21 -0.42 2.38
CA GLU A 77 18.85 -1.81 2.62
C GLU A 77 18.51 -2.56 1.32
N VAL A 78 17.93 -1.88 0.32
CA VAL A 78 17.77 -2.44 -1.04
C VAL A 78 19.14 -2.77 -1.63
N VAL A 79 20.10 -1.84 -1.64
CA VAL A 79 21.45 -2.12 -2.19
C VAL A 79 22.14 -3.25 -1.41
N LYS A 80 22.04 -3.25 -0.08
CA LYS A 80 22.61 -4.30 0.77
C LYS A 80 22.03 -5.68 0.47
N THR A 81 20.73 -5.75 0.22
CA THR A 81 20.01 -7.01 -0.08
C THR A 81 20.41 -7.57 -1.43
N TYR A 82 20.47 -6.71 -2.46
CA TYR A 82 20.64 -7.16 -3.84
C TYR A 82 22.08 -7.07 -4.36
N ARG A 83 22.94 -6.24 -3.76
CA ARG A 83 24.34 -6.07 -4.16
C ARG A 83 25.22 -5.57 -3.02
N ILE A 84 25.37 -6.39 -1.97
CA ILE A 84 26.16 -6.08 -0.78
C ILE A 84 27.60 -5.62 -1.07
N SER A 85 28.21 -6.09 -2.16
CA SER A 85 29.57 -5.72 -2.55
C SER A 85 29.75 -4.22 -2.83
N GLU A 86 28.70 -3.53 -3.25
CA GLU A 86 28.73 -2.09 -3.55
C GLU A 86 28.24 -1.26 -2.35
N PHE A 87 27.84 -1.89 -1.25
CA PHE A 87 27.20 -1.23 -0.11
C PHE A 87 28.08 -0.12 0.50
N ASP A 88 29.35 -0.41 0.77
CA ASP A 88 30.26 0.57 1.38
C ASP A 88 30.50 1.79 0.49
N LYS A 89 30.49 1.59 -0.83
CA LYS A 89 30.61 2.66 -1.82
C LYS A 89 29.35 3.52 -1.87
N VAL A 90 28.16 2.92 -1.89
CA VAL A 90 26.90 3.68 -1.95
C VAL A 90 26.54 4.33 -0.61
N LYS A 91 27.09 3.86 0.51
CA LYS A 91 26.80 4.39 1.84
C LYS A 91 27.24 5.85 2.03
N SER A 92 28.20 6.35 1.24
CA SER A 92 28.60 7.76 1.25
C SER A 92 27.78 8.64 0.31
N MET A 93 26.98 8.06 -0.57
CA MET A 93 26.17 8.78 -1.55
C MET A 93 24.94 9.44 -0.91
N SER A 94 24.47 10.49 -1.57
CA SER A 94 23.19 11.13 -1.29
C SER A 94 22.02 10.22 -1.66
N LYS A 95 20.83 10.52 -1.13
CA LYS A 95 19.61 9.78 -1.43
C LYS A 95 19.33 9.65 -2.93
N SER A 96 19.45 10.75 -3.68
CA SER A 96 19.23 10.79 -5.13
C SER A 96 20.25 9.96 -5.89
N GLU A 97 21.51 9.97 -5.46
CA GLU A 97 22.56 9.17 -6.07
C GLU A 97 22.36 7.67 -5.81
N ILE A 98 21.99 7.27 -4.59
CA ILE A 98 21.65 5.87 -4.28
C ILE A 98 20.46 5.41 -5.13
N ARG A 99 19.44 6.25 -5.26
CA ARG A 99 18.28 5.95 -6.10
C ARG A 99 18.67 5.76 -7.56
N SER A 100 19.51 6.65 -8.10
CA SER A 100 20.00 6.56 -9.48
C SER A 100 20.85 5.29 -9.65
N PHE A 101 21.74 4.98 -8.70
CA PHE A 101 22.51 3.73 -8.72
C PHE A 101 21.62 2.49 -8.76
N ILE A 102 20.54 2.44 -7.97
CA ILE A 102 19.61 1.30 -8.00
C ILE A 102 18.92 1.19 -9.36
N ILE A 103 18.50 2.30 -9.96
CA ILE A 103 17.80 2.31 -11.25
C ILE A 103 18.76 1.97 -12.39
N ASP A 104 19.92 2.61 -12.45
CA ASP A 104 20.81 2.57 -13.61
C ASP A 104 21.72 1.32 -13.60
N GLU A 105 22.16 0.88 -12.41
CA GLU A 105 23.20 -0.17 -12.28
C GLU A 105 22.66 -1.52 -11.79
N LEU A 106 21.50 -1.54 -11.14
CA LEU A 106 20.92 -2.76 -10.56
C LEU A 106 19.62 -3.20 -11.23
N ALA A 107 18.78 -2.25 -11.66
CA ALA A 107 17.48 -2.58 -12.20
C ALA A 107 17.59 -3.17 -13.60
N SER A 108 16.84 -4.23 -13.85
CA SER A 108 16.64 -4.73 -15.21
C SER A 108 15.54 -3.95 -15.95
N GLN A 109 14.62 -3.32 -15.20
CA GLN A 109 13.55 -2.49 -15.73
C GLN A 109 12.94 -1.61 -14.63
N GLU A 110 12.45 -0.44 -15.04
CA GLU A 110 11.52 0.37 -14.27
C GLU A 110 10.10 -0.17 -14.48
N VAL A 111 9.31 -0.24 -13.40
CA VAL A 111 7.93 -0.76 -13.45
C VAL A 111 7.02 0.15 -12.66
N THR A 112 5.89 0.50 -13.28
CA THR A 112 4.75 1.09 -12.57
C THR A 112 3.68 0.04 -12.41
N THR A 113 3.33 -0.27 -11.16
CA THR A 113 2.16 -1.10 -10.84
C THR A 113 1.05 -0.23 -10.27
N LYS A 114 -0.18 -0.75 -10.20
CA LYS A 114 -1.31 -0.06 -9.60
C LYS A 114 -1.83 -0.91 -8.45
N THR A 115 -2.01 -0.31 -7.27
CA THR A 115 -2.89 -0.92 -6.28
C THR A 115 -4.31 -0.79 -6.80
N ASP A 116 -5.09 -1.86 -6.68
CA ASP A 116 -6.53 -1.81 -6.84
C ASP A 116 -7.14 -2.20 -5.49
N LYS A 117 -7.62 -1.19 -4.74
CA LYS A 117 -8.28 -1.42 -3.46
C LYS A 117 -9.68 -0.82 -3.47
N LEU A 118 -10.62 -1.57 -2.91
CA LEU A 118 -11.99 -1.14 -2.69
C LEU A 118 -12.11 -0.56 -1.28
N TYR A 119 -12.59 0.66 -1.21
CA TYR A 119 -12.83 1.38 0.03
C TYR A 119 -14.33 1.52 0.26
N PHE A 120 -14.72 1.61 1.53
CA PHE A 120 -16.09 1.78 1.98
C PHE A 120 -16.16 2.93 2.99
N GLY A 121 -17.17 3.77 2.88
CA GLY A 121 -17.28 4.95 3.74
C GLY A 121 -18.69 5.52 3.77
N ILE A 122 -18.93 6.42 4.71
CA ILE A 122 -20.15 7.23 4.73
C ILE A 122 -19.70 8.67 4.39
N PRO A 123 -20.21 9.28 3.32
CA PRO A 123 -19.89 10.67 2.96
C PRO A 123 -20.21 11.65 4.10
N ALA A 124 -19.52 12.80 4.13
CA ALA A 124 -19.68 13.83 5.16
C ALA A 124 -21.11 14.41 5.21
#